data_AF-A0A351SQ41-F1
#
_entry.id   AF-A0A351SQ41-F1
#
_cell.length_a   1.000
_cell.length_b   1.000
_cell.length_c   1.000
_cell.angle_alpha   90.00
_cell.angle_beta   90.00
_cell.angle_gamma   90.00
#
_symmetry.space_group_name_H-M   'P 1'
#
loop_
_entity.id
_entity.type
_entity.pdbx_description
1 polymer ?
#
loop_
_entity_poly.entity_id
_entity_poly.type
_entity_poly.pdbx_seq_one_letter_code
_entity_poly.pdbx_strand_id
1 'polypeptide(L)'
;LIGFVFYVPDIYKKYNKEIAEFLGVGDKNDPQENRPDTDKKEITPVSAYYQIGGQNAFKFNELSISNVSLSPDKIFSLTITVDDSIDLDTAGYYVEFFKNKETFVGRRSLLGRVTKTKPFTLDISNMDVDSTTYYVLSHVSDSSIKDNYKPASDESGLTTFTCQLKDTSYDYDFYMRKLTKVSKKISYTNTDANLYAQELLKFQKLKKEYDEYRGVTSSIVDNSSSLIFLTEFDYGEVSNFNRIKDNHLYEKGTLDYVILFKMEAEGYVCK
;
A
#
# COMPACT_ATOMS: atom_id res chain seq x y z
N LEU A 1 -21.41 -42.27 -9.94
CA LEU A 1 -20.91 -41.62 -11.18
C LEU A 1 -19.98 -40.50 -10.76
N ILE A 2 -18.71 -40.56 -11.14
CA ILE A 2 -17.75 -39.47 -10.92
C ILE A 2 -17.96 -38.48 -12.07
N GLY A 3 -18.46 -37.29 -11.74
CA GLY A 3 -18.65 -36.20 -12.69
C GLY A 3 -17.49 -35.21 -12.59
N PHE A 4 -16.69 -35.11 -13.64
CA PHE A 4 -15.70 -34.05 -13.79
C PHE A 4 -16.41 -32.76 -14.19
N VAL A 5 -16.24 -31.69 -13.42
CA VAL A 5 -16.65 -30.33 -13.81
C VAL A 5 -15.42 -29.65 -14.39
N PHE A 6 -15.46 -29.37 -15.69
CA PHE A 6 -14.48 -28.48 -16.32
C PHE A 6 -14.94 -27.03 -16.12
N TYR A 7 -14.12 -26.24 -15.43
CA TYR A 7 -14.34 -24.81 -15.26
C TYR A 7 -13.81 -24.08 -16.49
N VAL A 8 -14.71 -23.50 -17.29
CA VAL A 8 -14.38 -22.62 -18.42
C VAL A 8 -14.81 -21.19 -18.04
N PRO A 9 -13.87 -20.29 -17.69
CA PRO A 9 -14.20 -18.99 -17.07
C PRO A 9 -14.97 -18.01 -17.96
N ASP A 10 -14.96 -18.20 -19.28
CA ASP A 10 -15.40 -17.16 -20.22
C ASP A 10 -16.89 -17.19 -20.63
N ILE A 11 -17.67 -18.15 -20.13
CA ILE A 11 -19.12 -18.24 -20.44
C ILE A 11 -19.99 -17.55 -19.38
N TYR A 12 -19.44 -17.22 -18.20
CA TYR A 12 -20.23 -16.70 -17.08
C TYR A 12 -20.65 -15.23 -17.21
N LYS A 13 -19.95 -14.44 -18.03
CA LYS A 13 -20.28 -13.01 -18.23
C LYS A 13 -21.38 -12.73 -19.25
N LYS A 14 -21.77 -13.70 -20.09
CA LYS A 14 -22.73 -13.46 -21.19
C LYS A 14 -24.18 -13.87 -20.88
N TYR A 15 -24.43 -14.79 -19.96
CA TYR A 15 -25.77 -15.40 -19.79
C TYR A 15 -26.54 -15.03 -18.50
N ASN A 16 -26.01 -14.15 -17.65
CA ASN A 16 -26.66 -13.82 -16.39
C ASN A 16 -27.93 -12.94 -16.50
N LYS A 17 -28.21 -12.40 -17.70
CA LYS A 17 -29.42 -11.59 -17.92
C LYS A 17 -30.65 -12.44 -18.26
N GLU A 18 -30.46 -13.59 -18.91
CA GLU A 18 -31.55 -14.48 -19.34
C GLU A 18 -31.91 -15.52 -18.25
N ILE A 19 -30.99 -15.85 -17.35
CA ILE A 19 -31.26 -16.76 -16.21
C ILE A 19 -32.13 -16.07 -15.15
N ALA A 20 -32.02 -14.75 -14.98
CA ALA A 20 -32.88 -13.98 -14.06
C ALA A 20 -34.33 -13.88 -14.56
N GLU A 21 -34.54 -13.80 -15.88
CA GLU A 21 -35.88 -13.83 -16.50
C GLU A 21 -36.48 -15.24 -16.51
N PHE A 22 -35.65 -16.30 -16.53
CA PHE A 22 -36.10 -17.69 -16.41
C PHE A 22 -36.56 -18.09 -15.00
N LEU A 23 -36.07 -17.43 -13.94
CA LEU A 23 -36.37 -17.76 -12.55
C LEU A 23 -37.62 -17.09 -11.96
N GLY A 24 -38.39 -16.34 -12.77
CA GLY A 24 -39.81 -16.10 -12.51
C GLY A 24 -40.19 -15.44 -11.17
N VAL A 25 -39.32 -14.59 -10.58
CA VAL A 25 -39.70 -13.79 -9.41
C VAL A 25 -40.27 -12.47 -9.90
N GLY A 26 -41.51 -12.51 -10.37
CA GLY A 26 -42.34 -11.32 -10.54
C GLY A 26 -43.36 -11.23 -9.41
N ASP A 27 -43.50 -10.07 -8.79
CA ASP A 27 -44.85 -9.54 -8.63
C ASP A 27 -44.90 -8.00 -8.64
N LYS A 28 -46.01 -7.52 -9.18
CA LYS A 28 -46.28 -6.17 -9.71
C LYS A 28 -47.00 -5.24 -8.72
N ASN A 29 -47.05 -3.96 -9.11
CA ASN A 29 -47.84 -2.79 -8.61
C ASN A 29 -47.01 -1.88 -7.66
N ASP A 30 -46.82 -0.57 -7.88
CA ASP A 30 -47.66 0.48 -8.50
C ASP A 30 -46.77 1.70 -8.92
N PRO A 31 -47.29 2.89 -9.30
CA PRO A 31 -47.13 3.53 -10.62
C PRO A 31 -46.07 4.65 -10.68
N GLN A 32 -45.81 5.11 -11.91
CA GLN A 32 -44.98 6.28 -12.24
C GLN A 32 -45.30 7.51 -11.39
N GLU A 33 -44.28 8.19 -10.85
CA GLU A 33 -44.12 9.65 -11.03
C GLU A 33 -42.73 10.16 -10.61
N ASN A 34 -42.23 11.10 -11.41
CA ASN A 34 -41.15 12.07 -11.17
C ASN A 34 -39.69 11.57 -11.20
N ARG A 35 -39.10 11.70 -12.40
CA ARG A 35 -37.66 11.92 -12.57
C ARG A 35 -37.23 13.17 -11.78
N PRO A 36 -36.02 13.13 -11.22
CA PRO A 36 -35.01 14.02 -11.74
C PRO A 36 -33.87 13.23 -12.38
N ASP A 37 -33.41 13.73 -13.52
CA ASP A 37 -32.13 13.38 -14.11
C ASP A 37 -31.03 13.51 -13.06
N THR A 38 -30.35 12.40 -12.80
CA THR A 38 -28.90 12.43 -12.56
C THR A 38 -28.32 11.18 -13.19
N ASP A 39 -27.99 11.31 -14.48
CA ASP A 39 -26.89 10.59 -15.09
C ASP A 39 -25.63 10.77 -14.23
N LYS A 40 -25.36 9.83 -13.33
CA LYS A 40 -24.00 9.44 -12.96
C LYS A 40 -23.97 7.95 -12.67
N LYS A 41 -23.99 7.15 -13.74
CA LYS A 41 -23.28 5.86 -13.70
C LYS A 41 -21.79 6.20 -13.59
N GLU A 42 -21.26 6.24 -12.38
CA GLU A 42 -19.83 6.05 -12.18
C GLU A 42 -19.50 4.61 -12.62
N ILE A 43 -19.09 4.48 -13.88
CA ILE A 43 -18.46 3.28 -14.39
C ILE A 43 -17.04 3.31 -13.84
N THR A 44 -16.82 2.71 -12.67
CA THR A 44 -15.48 2.43 -12.16
C THR A 44 -14.79 1.46 -13.13
N PRO A 45 -13.52 1.67 -13.54
CA PRO A 45 -12.98 1.00 -14.72
C PRO A 45 -12.78 -0.50 -14.55
N VAL A 46 -13.11 -1.25 -15.60
CA VAL A 46 -12.50 -2.56 -15.91
C VAL A 46 -10.99 -2.35 -15.97
N SER A 47 -10.21 -3.15 -15.25
CA SER A 47 -8.74 -3.03 -15.21
C SER A 47 -8.16 -2.87 -16.62
N ALA A 48 -7.49 -1.74 -16.86
CA ALA A 48 -6.88 -1.42 -18.14
C ALA A 48 -5.35 -1.44 -17.99
N TYR A 49 -4.68 -2.23 -18.84
CA TYR A 49 -3.24 -2.39 -18.83
C TYR A 49 -2.58 -1.39 -19.77
N TYR A 50 -1.65 -0.60 -19.24
CA TYR A 50 -0.89 0.39 -20.00
C TYR A 50 0.56 -0.06 -20.12
N GLN A 51 1.12 -0.02 -21.33
CA GLN A 51 2.54 -0.31 -21.51
C GLN A 51 3.38 0.89 -21.07
N ILE A 52 4.49 0.62 -20.39
CA ILE A 52 5.47 1.64 -20.00
C ILE A 52 6.10 2.28 -21.26
N GLY A 53 6.20 3.61 -21.28
CA GLY A 53 6.83 4.35 -22.39
C GLY A 53 5.95 4.57 -23.64
N GLY A 54 4.77 3.95 -23.71
CA GLY A 54 3.73 4.40 -24.63
C GLY A 54 3.13 5.69 -24.10
N GLN A 55 3.16 6.79 -24.88
CA GLN A 55 2.57 8.07 -24.48
C GLN A 55 1.07 7.92 -24.17
N ASN A 56 0.74 7.62 -22.91
CA ASN A 56 -0.61 7.31 -22.50
C ASN A 56 -0.96 8.27 -21.37
N ALA A 57 -1.62 9.36 -21.73
CA ALA A 57 -2.40 10.12 -20.78
C ALA A 57 -3.74 9.41 -20.61
N PHE A 58 -4.14 9.11 -19.38
CA PHE A 58 -5.42 8.46 -19.10
C PHE A 58 -6.02 8.96 -17.79
N LYS A 59 -7.32 8.72 -17.61
CA LYS A 59 -8.04 9.04 -16.38
C LYS A 59 -8.43 7.75 -15.66
N PHE A 60 -8.26 7.74 -14.34
CA PHE A 60 -8.67 6.68 -13.45
C PHE A 60 -9.24 7.32 -12.18
N ASN A 61 -10.53 7.14 -11.93
CA ASN A 61 -11.28 7.90 -10.92
C ASN A 61 -11.02 9.42 -11.05
N GLU A 62 -10.69 10.10 -9.94
CA GLU A 62 -10.31 11.51 -9.88
C GLU A 62 -8.88 11.82 -10.35
N LEU A 63 -8.10 10.82 -10.79
CA LEU A 63 -6.69 10.97 -11.18
C LEU A 63 -6.53 10.99 -12.70
N SER A 64 -5.84 12.01 -13.21
CA SER A 64 -5.32 12.05 -14.58
C SER A 64 -3.83 11.74 -14.56
N ILE A 65 -3.42 10.68 -15.24
CA ILE A 65 -2.03 10.21 -15.27
C ILE A 65 -1.40 10.57 -16.61
N SER A 66 -0.15 11.00 -16.61
CA SER A 66 0.62 11.36 -17.81
C SER A 66 2.13 11.18 -17.59
N ASN A 67 2.93 11.41 -18.65
CA ASN A 67 4.40 11.39 -18.61
C ASN A 67 5.00 10.11 -17.99
N VAL A 68 4.39 8.97 -18.31
CA VAL A 68 4.82 7.69 -17.75
C VAL A 68 6.10 7.21 -18.43
N SER A 69 7.13 6.94 -17.64
CA SER A 69 8.44 6.51 -18.12
C SER A 69 9.14 5.59 -17.12
N LEU A 70 10.12 4.85 -17.61
CA LEU A 70 11.00 4.00 -16.82
C LEU A 70 12.44 4.33 -17.18
N SER A 71 13.25 4.69 -16.19
CA SER A 71 14.68 4.92 -16.40
C SER A 71 15.45 3.59 -16.50
N PRO A 72 16.68 3.60 -17.05
CA PRO A 72 17.58 2.45 -17.02
C PRO A 72 17.84 1.91 -15.60
N ASP A 73 17.82 2.80 -14.60
CA ASP A 73 18.03 2.46 -13.19
C ASP A 73 16.77 1.93 -12.49
N LYS A 74 15.75 1.52 -13.26
CA LYS A 74 14.45 1.02 -12.77
C LYS A 74 13.73 2.02 -11.88
N ILE A 75 13.80 3.29 -12.25
CA ILE A 75 13.01 4.35 -11.63
C ILE A 75 11.77 4.57 -12.49
N PHE A 76 10.60 4.25 -11.95
CA PHE A 76 9.32 4.49 -12.60
C PHE A 76 8.83 5.90 -12.28
N SER A 77 8.55 6.69 -13.32
CA SER A 77 8.09 8.07 -13.16
C SER A 77 6.75 8.27 -13.83
N LEU A 78 5.88 9.07 -13.21
CA LEU A 78 4.58 9.44 -13.73
C LEU A 78 4.19 10.84 -13.21
N THR A 79 3.23 11.48 -13.85
CA THR A 79 2.63 12.74 -13.38
C THR A 79 1.16 12.53 -13.08
N ILE A 80 0.74 12.84 -11.86
CA ILE A 80 -0.68 12.82 -11.45
C ILE A 80 -1.21 14.24 -11.48
N THR A 81 -2.37 14.41 -12.10
CA THR A 81 -3.18 15.62 -12.07
C THR A 81 -4.56 15.34 -11.48
N VAL A 82 -5.02 16.20 -10.59
CA VAL A 82 -6.34 16.18 -9.96
C VAL A 82 -6.99 17.55 -10.07
N ASP A 83 -8.31 17.62 -9.97
CA ASP A 83 -9.05 18.88 -10.11
C ASP A 83 -8.82 19.82 -8.90
N ASP A 84 -8.93 19.28 -7.68
CA ASP A 84 -8.73 20.01 -6.43
C ASP A 84 -7.52 19.49 -5.65
N SER A 85 -7.70 18.63 -4.64
CA SER A 85 -6.60 18.02 -3.93
C SER A 85 -6.95 16.63 -3.43
N ILE A 86 -5.96 15.75 -3.41
CA ILE A 86 -6.07 14.41 -2.84
C ILE A 86 -4.87 14.13 -1.95
N ASP A 87 -5.11 13.42 -0.85
CA ASP A 87 -4.07 12.89 0.02
C ASP A 87 -3.88 11.40 -0.26
N LEU A 88 -2.81 11.06 -0.99
CA LEU A 88 -2.59 9.68 -1.42
C LEU A 88 -2.11 8.78 -0.26
N ASP A 89 -1.59 9.37 0.82
CA ASP A 89 -1.15 8.62 2.01
C ASP A 89 -2.32 7.84 2.65
N THR A 90 -3.54 8.35 2.51
CA THR A 90 -4.75 7.75 3.09
C THR A 90 -5.71 7.19 2.05
N ALA A 91 -5.57 7.59 0.78
CA ALA A 91 -6.50 7.19 -0.27
C ALA A 91 -6.25 5.76 -0.81
N GLY A 92 -5.13 5.09 -0.49
CA GLY A 92 -4.94 3.68 -0.87
C GLY A 92 -4.76 3.46 -2.38
N TYR A 93 -4.06 4.37 -3.05
CA TYR A 93 -3.72 4.26 -4.47
C TYR A 93 -2.37 3.56 -4.68
N TYR A 94 -2.33 2.62 -5.63
CA TYR A 94 -1.17 1.80 -5.95
C TYR A 94 -0.97 1.70 -7.45
N VAL A 95 0.29 1.60 -7.88
CA VAL A 95 0.66 1.14 -9.23
C VAL A 95 1.01 -0.32 -9.15
N GLU A 96 0.31 -1.16 -9.90
CA GLU A 96 0.58 -2.59 -10.01
C GLU A 96 1.25 -2.90 -11.35
N PHE A 97 2.26 -3.76 -11.33
CA PHE A 97 3.07 -4.12 -12.49
C PHE A 97 2.80 -5.56 -12.90
N PHE A 98 2.67 -5.79 -14.21
CA PHE A 98 2.34 -7.08 -14.80
C PHE A 98 3.20 -7.39 -16.03
N LYS A 99 3.72 -8.61 -16.10
CA LYS A 99 4.31 -9.16 -17.34
C LYS A 99 3.21 -9.78 -18.21
N ASN A 100 3.28 -9.51 -19.51
CA ASN A 100 2.33 -10.00 -20.50
C ASN A 100 0.85 -9.76 -20.16
N LYS A 101 0.54 -8.73 -19.36
CA LYS A 101 -0.80 -8.38 -18.84
C LYS A 101 -1.45 -9.44 -17.92
N GLU A 102 -0.74 -10.49 -17.53
CA GLU A 102 -1.30 -11.60 -16.75
C GLU A 102 -0.53 -11.85 -15.46
N THR A 103 0.80 -11.85 -15.52
CA THR A 103 1.63 -12.23 -14.38
C THR A 103 1.94 -11.02 -13.51
N PHE A 104 1.39 -10.98 -12.29
CA PHE A 104 1.72 -9.95 -11.30
C PHE A 104 3.21 -10.00 -10.95
N VAL A 105 3.88 -8.85 -11.06
CA VAL A 105 5.30 -8.67 -10.73
C VAL A 105 5.46 -8.06 -9.35
N GLY A 106 4.65 -7.05 -9.04
CA GLY A 106 4.77 -6.26 -7.83
C GLY A 106 3.88 -5.03 -7.85
N ARG A 107 3.89 -4.28 -6.75
CA ARG A 107 3.12 -3.05 -6.60
C ARG A 107 3.92 -1.97 -5.89
N ARG A 108 3.57 -0.71 -6.15
CA ARG A 108 4.06 0.45 -5.40
C ARG A 108 2.94 1.35 -4.94
N SER A 109 3.00 1.76 -3.67
CA SER A 109 2.11 2.77 -3.13
C SER A 109 2.41 4.14 -3.75
N LEU A 110 1.38 4.93 -3.96
CA LEU A 110 1.50 6.34 -4.28
C LEU A 110 1.29 7.15 -3.01
N LEU A 111 2.27 7.98 -2.65
CA LEU A 111 2.30 8.67 -1.36
C LEU A 111 2.42 10.20 -1.50
N GLY A 112 1.81 10.88 -0.55
CA GLY A 112 1.82 12.32 -0.36
C GLY A 112 0.65 13.05 -1.03
N ARG A 113 0.51 14.31 -0.65
CA ARG A 113 -0.56 15.18 -1.14
C ARG A 113 -0.32 15.69 -2.56
N VAL A 114 -1.39 15.71 -3.36
CA VAL A 114 -1.46 16.32 -4.71
C VAL A 114 -2.52 17.42 -4.67
N THR A 115 -2.19 18.65 -5.10
CA THR A 115 -3.11 19.80 -5.06
C THR A 115 -3.49 20.37 -6.41
N LYS A 116 -2.87 19.88 -7.50
CA LYS A 116 -3.25 20.12 -8.91
C LYS A 116 -2.50 19.10 -9.75
N THR A 117 -1.19 19.28 -9.86
CA THR A 117 -0.30 18.39 -10.61
C THR A 117 0.95 18.12 -9.78
N LYS A 118 1.37 16.87 -9.72
CA LYS A 118 2.61 16.47 -9.02
C LYS A 118 3.31 15.36 -9.79
N PRO A 119 4.62 15.49 -10.08
CA PRO A 119 5.42 14.38 -10.58
C PRO A 119 5.70 13.40 -9.44
N PHE A 120 5.72 12.12 -9.77
CA PHE A 120 6.02 11.01 -8.89
C PHE A 120 7.17 10.20 -9.45
N THR A 121 7.97 9.68 -8.52
CA THR A 121 9.11 8.82 -8.79
C THR A 121 9.06 7.66 -7.82
N LEU A 122 8.97 6.45 -8.35
CA LEU A 122 8.87 5.21 -7.58
C LEU A 122 10.10 4.35 -7.87
N ASP A 123 10.82 3.97 -6.82
CA ASP A 123 11.93 3.02 -6.92
C ASP A 123 11.37 1.59 -7.01
N ILE A 124 11.54 0.98 -8.18
CA ILE A 124 11.15 -0.41 -8.45
C ILE A 124 12.36 -1.27 -8.79
N SER A 125 13.55 -0.89 -8.32
CA SER A 125 14.80 -1.61 -8.57
C SER A 125 14.80 -3.06 -8.10
N ASN A 126 14.06 -3.36 -7.03
CA ASN A 126 13.89 -4.72 -6.51
C ASN A 126 12.86 -5.56 -7.28
N MET A 127 12.21 -5.02 -8.32
CA MET A 127 11.25 -5.74 -9.15
C MET A 127 11.85 -6.14 -10.50
N ASP A 128 11.33 -7.22 -11.07
CA ASP A 128 11.63 -7.66 -12.43
C ASP A 128 10.74 -6.91 -13.45
N VAL A 129 10.98 -5.61 -13.59
CA VAL A 129 10.26 -4.69 -14.49
C VAL A 129 11.19 -4.15 -15.57
N ASP A 130 10.67 -4.06 -16.80
CA ASP A 130 11.33 -3.53 -17.98
C ASP A 130 10.35 -2.70 -18.84
N SER A 131 10.80 -2.20 -20.00
CA SER A 131 9.97 -1.41 -20.92
C SER A 131 8.84 -2.21 -21.61
N THR A 132 8.84 -3.53 -21.51
CA THR A 132 7.77 -4.40 -22.02
C THR A 132 6.71 -4.71 -20.96
N THR A 133 6.98 -4.34 -19.71
CA THR A 133 6.07 -4.51 -18.58
C THR A 133 4.87 -3.56 -18.71
N TYR A 134 3.71 -4.05 -18.28
CA TYR A 134 2.48 -3.27 -18.23
C TYR A 134 2.23 -2.82 -16.79
N TYR A 135 1.58 -1.68 -16.63
CA TYR A 135 1.12 -1.21 -15.33
C TYR A 135 -0.39 -0.94 -15.34
N VAL A 136 -0.97 -0.99 -14.15
CA VAL A 136 -2.34 -0.63 -13.85
C VAL A 136 -2.33 0.28 -12.63
N LEU A 137 -3.19 1.30 -12.62
CA LEU A 137 -3.46 2.06 -11.41
C LEU A 137 -4.64 1.42 -10.68
N SER A 138 -4.46 1.14 -9.40
CA SER A 138 -5.42 0.42 -8.57
C SER A 138 -5.71 1.21 -7.30
N HIS A 139 -6.95 1.15 -6.84
CA HIS A 139 -7.38 1.65 -5.54
C HIS A 139 -7.75 0.46 -4.67
N VAL A 140 -7.01 0.24 -3.57
CA VAL A 140 -7.16 -0.94 -2.71
C VAL A 140 -7.45 -0.49 -1.28
N SER A 141 -8.68 -0.75 -0.82
CA SER A 141 -9.08 -0.56 0.56
C SER A 141 -8.61 -1.70 1.46
N ASP A 142 -8.32 -1.41 2.73
CA ASP A 142 -7.85 -2.40 3.72
C ASP A 142 -8.74 -3.65 3.82
N SER A 143 -10.07 -3.50 3.69
CA SER A 143 -11.03 -4.60 3.71
C SER A 143 -10.87 -5.61 2.57
N SER A 144 -10.24 -5.21 1.47
CA SER A 144 -10.07 -5.99 0.26
C SER A 144 -8.74 -6.77 0.24
N ILE A 145 -7.84 -6.49 1.19
CA ILE A 145 -6.51 -7.10 1.27
C ILE A 145 -6.60 -8.46 1.97
N LYS A 146 -7.49 -9.38 1.60
CA LYS A 146 -7.63 -10.65 2.34
C LYS A 146 -6.94 -11.83 1.68
N ASP A 147 -6.73 -11.74 0.38
CA ASP A 147 -6.50 -12.90 -0.45
C ASP A 147 -4.99 -13.21 -0.56
N ASN A 148 -4.63 -14.44 -0.20
CA ASN A 148 -3.29 -15.07 -0.27
C ASN A 148 -2.37 -14.98 0.95
N TYR A 149 -2.79 -14.30 2.03
CA TYR A 149 -2.00 -14.36 3.27
C TYR A 149 -2.30 -15.64 4.06
N LYS A 150 -1.31 -16.54 4.13
CA LYS A 150 -1.33 -17.72 5.00
C LYS A 150 -0.41 -17.44 6.18
N PRO A 151 -0.95 -17.11 7.36
CA PRO A 151 -0.09 -16.93 8.53
C PRO A 151 0.68 -18.23 8.79
N ALA A 152 1.93 -18.10 9.21
CA ALA A 152 2.61 -19.18 9.89
C ALA A 152 1.82 -19.42 11.18
N SER A 153 1.06 -20.52 11.25
CA SER A 153 0.28 -20.83 12.46
C SER A 153 1.26 -21.30 13.53
N ASP A 154 1.62 -20.40 14.44
CA ASP A 154 2.13 -20.79 15.74
C ASP A 154 0.94 -21.01 16.70
N GLU A 155 1.07 -21.94 17.64
CA GLU A 155 -0.03 -22.26 18.57
C GLU A 155 -0.26 -21.14 19.61
N SER A 156 0.70 -20.22 19.76
CA SER A 156 0.64 -19.13 20.74
C SER A 156 -0.23 -17.95 20.27
N GLY A 157 -0.47 -17.86 18.96
CA GLY A 157 -1.13 -16.71 18.34
C GLY A 157 -0.23 -15.48 18.29
N LEU A 158 1.06 -15.60 18.60
CA LEU A 158 2.04 -14.53 18.50
C LEU A 158 2.77 -14.64 17.17
N THR A 159 2.93 -13.51 16.50
CA THR A 159 3.69 -13.47 15.25
C THR A 159 4.43 -12.15 15.17
N THR A 160 5.61 -12.17 14.58
CA THR A 160 6.37 -10.95 14.30
C THR A 160 6.73 -10.94 12.82
N PHE A 161 6.63 -9.77 12.18
CA PHE A 161 7.25 -9.55 10.87
C PHE A 161 8.32 -8.48 10.99
N THR A 162 9.47 -8.72 10.36
CA THR A 162 10.51 -7.72 10.21
C THR A 162 10.48 -7.20 8.78
N CYS A 163 10.13 -5.94 8.61
CA CYS A 163 10.15 -5.23 7.33
C CYS A 163 11.36 -4.30 7.26
N GLN A 164 12.25 -4.53 6.30
CA GLN A 164 13.49 -3.77 6.14
C GLN A 164 13.55 -3.05 4.80
N LEU A 165 13.98 -1.78 4.84
CA LEU A 165 14.35 -0.99 3.67
C LEU A 165 15.64 -0.21 3.98
N LYS A 166 16.72 -0.54 3.27
CA LYS A 166 18.07 0.03 3.50
C LYS A 166 18.47 -0.13 4.97
N ASP A 167 18.79 0.98 5.63
CA ASP A 167 19.26 1.00 7.02
C ASP A 167 18.12 1.13 8.07
N THR A 168 16.86 1.10 7.63
CA THR A 168 15.68 1.15 8.49
C THR A 168 14.97 -0.20 8.52
N SER A 169 14.65 -0.69 9.71
CA SER A 169 13.79 -1.85 9.92
C SER A 169 12.65 -1.55 10.88
N TYR A 170 11.51 -2.17 10.63
CA TYR A 170 10.36 -2.20 11.53
C TYR A 170 10.03 -3.65 11.88
N ASP A 171 9.97 -3.95 13.16
CA ASP A 171 9.48 -5.22 13.70
C ASP A 171 8.06 -4.99 14.21
N TYR A 172 7.09 -5.68 13.62
CA TYR A 172 5.69 -5.60 14.00
C TYR A 172 5.31 -6.85 14.78
N ASP A 173 4.92 -6.71 16.05
CA ASP A 173 4.43 -7.81 16.86
C ASP A 173 2.90 -7.86 16.83
N PHE A 174 2.38 -9.07 16.67
CA PHE A 174 0.96 -9.36 16.59
C PHE A 174 0.56 -10.37 17.66
N TYR A 175 -0.63 -10.19 18.21
CA TYR A 175 -1.33 -11.19 19.00
C TYR A 175 -2.68 -11.49 18.35
N MET A 176 -2.96 -12.76 18.07
CA MET A 176 -4.13 -13.20 17.29
C MET A 176 -4.28 -12.38 16.01
N ARG A 177 -3.16 -12.18 15.28
CA ARG A 177 -3.07 -11.43 14.01
C ARG A 177 -3.30 -9.92 14.11
N LYS A 178 -3.44 -9.37 15.32
CA LYS A 178 -3.71 -7.97 15.59
C LYS A 178 -2.47 -7.29 16.12
N LEU A 179 -2.10 -6.15 15.54
CA LEU A 179 -0.93 -5.38 15.96
C LEU A 179 -0.98 -5.04 17.45
N THR A 180 0.11 -5.33 18.16
CA THR A 180 0.30 -5.03 19.59
C THR A 180 1.53 -4.20 19.88
N LYS A 181 2.58 -4.29 19.06
CA LYS A 181 3.82 -3.53 19.25
C LYS A 181 4.49 -3.24 17.91
N VAL A 182 5.19 -2.12 17.82
CA VAL A 182 6.10 -1.82 16.70
C VAL A 182 7.45 -1.44 17.27
N SER A 183 8.52 -2.03 16.78
CA SER A 183 9.89 -1.60 17.07
C SER A 183 10.55 -1.09 15.80
N LYS A 184 10.98 0.17 15.81
CA LYS A 184 11.71 0.82 14.72
C LYS A 184 13.19 0.85 15.05
N LYS A 185 14.02 0.44 14.10
CA LYS A 185 15.48 0.54 14.17
C LYS A 185 16.01 1.29 12.97
N ILE A 186 16.84 2.30 13.21
CA ILE A 186 17.63 2.97 12.17
C ILE A 186 19.10 2.78 12.50
N SER A 187 19.85 2.25 11.54
CA SER A 187 21.31 2.14 11.64
C SER A 187 21.94 3.25 10.79
N TYR A 188 23.02 3.86 11.27
CA TYR A 188 23.73 4.89 10.52
C TYR A 188 25.23 4.77 10.76
N THR A 189 26.02 4.89 9.70
CA THR A 189 27.49 4.84 9.75
C THR A 189 28.08 5.93 8.88
N ASN A 190 28.96 6.76 9.44
CA ASN A 190 29.68 7.80 8.70
C ASN A 190 31.03 8.09 9.37
N THR A 191 32.10 8.18 8.56
CA THR A 191 33.45 8.49 9.04
C THR A 191 33.72 9.99 9.14
N ASP A 192 32.89 10.84 8.51
CA ASP A 192 32.95 12.29 8.68
C ASP A 192 32.32 12.68 10.02
N ALA A 193 33.15 13.24 10.91
CA ALA A 193 32.74 13.61 12.26
C ALA A 193 31.63 14.68 12.31
N ASN A 194 31.60 15.60 11.34
CA ASN A 194 30.59 16.66 11.30
C ASN A 194 29.23 16.10 10.87
N LEU A 195 29.21 15.26 9.82
CA LEU A 195 27.99 14.60 9.37
C LEU A 195 27.48 13.61 10.43
N TYR A 196 28.39 12.90 11.10
CA TYR A 196 28.04 12.04 12.23
C TYR A 196 27.38 12.84 13.37
N ALA A 197 27.99 13.93 13.81
CA ALA A 197 27.46 14.75 14.90
C ALA A 197 26.09 15.37 14.56
N GLN A 198 25.88 15.78 13.30
CA GLN A 198 24.59 16.29 12.84
C GLN A 198 23.49 15.22 12.92
N GLU A 199 23.78 14.00 12.46
CA GLU A 199 22.80 12.92 12.48
C GLU A 199 22.51 12.43 13.91
N LEU A 200 23.54 12.35 14.77
CA LEU A 200 23.36 12.04 16.19
C LEU A 200 22.45 13.08 16.88
N LEU A 201 22.67 14.38 16.65
CA LEU A 201 21.83 15.43 17.21
C LEU A 201 20.37 15.32 16.74
N LYS A 202 20.16 14.95 15.47
CA LYS A 202 18.82 14.71 14.92
C LYS A 202 18.12 13.55 15.64
N PHE A 203 18.80 12.42 15.84
CA PHE A 203 18.22 11.30 16.58
C PHE A 203 18.01 11.59 18.06
N GLN A 204 18.89 12.37 18.71
CA GLN A 204 18.69 12.81 20.09
C GLN A 204 17.44 13.68 20.25
N LYS A 205 17.19 14.58 19.29
CA LYS A 205 15.96 15.38 19.26
C LYS A 205 14.72 14.49 19.07
N LEU A 206 14.79 13.55 18.13
CA LEU A 206 13.70 12.60 17.88
C LEU A 206 13.42 11.73 19.09
N LYS A 207 14.45 11.21 19.75
CA LYS A 207 14.37 10.45 21.01
C LYS A 207 13.60 11.25 22.06
N LYS A 208 14.00 12.51 22.27
CA LYS A 208 13.35 13.39 23.26
C LYS A 208 11.87 13.62 22.92
N GLU A 209 11.57 13.89 21.65
CA GLU A 209 10.18 14.04 21.19
C GLU A 209 9.37 12.77 21.43
N TYR A 210 9.92 11.61 21.11
CA TYR A 210 9.23 10.32 21.23
C TYR A 210 9.01 9.89 22.68
N ASP A 211 10.01 10.07 23.55
CA ASP A 211 9.91 9.71 24.98
C ASP A 211 8.88 10.56 25.76
N GLU A 212 8.42 11.68 25.21
CA GLU A 212 7.32 12.47 25.78
C GLU A 212 5.95 11.79 25.56
N TYR A 213 5.85 10.79 24.69
CA TYR A 213 4.62 10.06 24.41
C TYR A 213 4.50 8.78 25.24
N ARG A 214 3.32 8.59 25.82
CA ARG A 214 2.97 7.36 26.53
C ARG A 214 3.06 6.15 25.60
N GLY A 215 3.58 5.03 26.11
CA GLY A 215 3.74 3.80 25.34
C GLY A 215 4.88 3.87 24.32
N VAL A 216 5.77 4.87 24.39
CA VAL A 216 6.94 4.99 23.51
C VAL A 216 8.20 4.96 24.34
N THR A 217 9.18 4.16 23.90
CA THR A 217 10.52 4.12 24.49
C THR A 217 11.56 4.21 23.40
N SER A 218 12.43 5.22 23.48
CA SER A 218 13.51 5.40 22.51
C SER A 218 14.89 5.30 23.16
N SER A 219 15.85 4.72 22.44
CA SER A 219 17.25 4.63 22.84
C SER A 219 18.18 4.88 21.66
N ILE A 220 19.39 5.35 21.97
CA ILE A 220 20.48 5.53 21.02
C ILE A 220 21.67 4.77 21.58
N VAL A 221 22.26 3.92 20.75
CA VAL A 221 23.53 3.26 21.03
C VAL A 221 24.52 3.71 19.97
N ASP A 222 25.64 4.32 20.37
CA ASP A 222 26.56 4.94 19.44
C ASP A 222 28.04 4.70 19.77
N ASN A 223 28.89 4.91 18.76
CA ASN A 223 30.34 4.92 18.87
C ASN A 223 30.94 6.00 17.93
N SER A 224 32.25 6.01 17.72
CA SER A 224 32.93 7.09 16.98
C SER A 224 32.50 7.29 15.52
N SER A 225 31.83 6.32 14.89
CA SER A 225 31.46 6.40 13.47
C SER A 225 30.13 5.74 13.13
N SER A 226 29.40 5.23 14.12
CA SER A 226 28.10 4.60 13.89
C SER A 226 27.17 4.79 15.06
N LEU A 227 25.87 4.84 14.77
CA LEU A 227 24.82 4.86 15.76
C LEU A 227 23.67 3.95 15.35
N ILE A 228 22.94 3.46 16.35
CA ILE A 228 21.67 2.76 16.20
C ILE A 228 20.64 3.53 17.02
N PHE A 229 19.60 4.02 16.35
CA PHE A 229 18.41 4.55 16.99
C PHE A 229 17.35 3.45 17.06
N LEU A 230 16.90 3.12 18.25
CA LEU A 230 15.84 2.15 18.52
C LEU A 230 14.66 2.88 19.14
N THR A 231 13.45 2.63 18.65
CA THR A 231 12.21 3.08 19.28
C THR A 231 11.21 1.96 19.31
N GLU A 232 10.56 1.75 20.46
CA GLU A 232 9.45 0.83 20.60
C GLU A 232 8.15 1.61 20.85
N PHE A 233 7.08 1.15 20.23
CA PHE A 233 5.73 1.69 20.31
C PHE A 233 4.81 0.58 20.83
N ASP A 234 4.44 0.65 22.11
CA ASP A 234 3.60 -0.31 22.81
C ASP A 234 2.12 0.11 22.78
N TYR A 235 1.30 -0.66 22.07
CA TYR A 235 -0.13 -0.41 21.95
C TYR A 235 -0.94 -0.96 23.13
N GLY A 236 -0.29 -1.54 24.14
CA GLY A 236 -0.93 -1.89 25.42
C GLY A 236 -1.58 -0.68 26.08
N GLU A 237 -0.96 0.50 25.94
CA GLU A 237 -1.39 1.73 26.61
C GLU A 237 -2.11 2.74 25.70
N VAL A 238 -1.93 2.64 24.39
CA VAL A 238 -2.40 3.62 23.39
C VAL A 238 -2.94 2.91 22.15
N SER A 239 -4.01 3.44 21.56
CA SER A 239 -4.64 2.83 20.38
C SER A 239 -4.00 3.27 19.07
N ASN A 240 -3.42 4.46 19.01
CA ASN A 240 -2.82 5.02 17.80
C ASN A 240 -1.81 6.11 18.19
N PHE A 241 -0.69 6.19 17.46
CA PHE A 241 0.36 7.17 17.61
C PHE A 241 0.28 8.34 16.60
N ASN A 242 -0.91 8.77 16.17
CA ASN A 242 -1.16 9.85 15.18
C ASN A 242 -0.35 11.16 15.35
N ARG A 243 0.14 11.47 16.56
CA ARG A 243 0.97 12.67 16.80
C ARG A 243 2.41 12.49 16.35
N ILE A 244 2.86 11.25 16.25
CA ILE A 244 4.16 10.88 15.72
C ILE A 244 4.03 10.82 14.20
N LYS A 245 4.85 11.60 13.50
CA LYS A 245 4.82 11.73 12.04
C LYS A 245 5.54 10.58 11.34
N ASP A 246 5.16 9.35 11.67
CA ASP A 246 5.67 8.14 11.05
C ASP A 246 4.51 7.35 10.46
N ASN A 247 4.42 7.33 9.14
CA ASN A 247 3.34 6.68 8.37
C ASN A 247 3.36 5.15 8.47
N HIS A 248 4.42 4.56 9.02
CA HIS A 248 4.53 3.12 9.25
C HIS A 248 4.00 2.71 10.64
N LEU A 249 3.45 3.66 11.41
CA LEU A 249 2.71 3.37 12.64
C LEU A 249 1.23 3.21 12.31
N TYR A 250 0.75 1.98 12.43
CA TYR A 250 -0.65 1.62 12.14
C TYR A 250 -1.50 1.64 13.41
N GLU A 251 -2.82 1.64 13.25
CA GLU A 251 -3.73 1.58 14.39
C GLU A 251 -3.62 0.25 15.13
N LYS A 252 -3.86 0.28 16.46
CA LYS A 252 -3.93 -0.92 17.29
C LYS A 252 -4.90 -1.92 16.69
N GLY A 253 -4.44 -3.16 16.57
CA GLY A 253 -5.23 -4.25 16.02
C GLY A 253 -5.43 -4.23 14.51
N THR A 254 -4.71 -3.37 13.78
CA THR A 254 -4.50 -3.54 12.35
C THR A 254 -3.99 -4.97 12.10
N LEU A 255 -4.55 -5.61 11.08
CA LEU A 255 -4.30 -7.02 10.82
C LEU A 255 -2.94 -7.22 10.15
N ASP A 256 -2.26 -8.31 10.49
CA ASP A 256 -0.97 -8.73 9.96
C ASP A 256 -0.82 -8.55 8.44
N TYR A 257 -1.77 -9.09 7.68
CA TYR A 257 -1.78 -9.03 6.22
C TYR A 257 -1.91 -7.61 5.66
N VAL A 258 -2.57 -6.69 6.36
CA VAL A 258 -2.74 -5.30 5.92
C VAL A 258 -1.39 -4.59 6.03
N ILE A 259 -0.71 -4.77 7.16
CA ILE A 259 0.61 -4.19 7.40
C ILE A 259 1.62 -4.76 6.41
N LEU A 260 1.66 -6.08 6.25
CA LEU A 260 2.54 -6.73 5.30
C LEU A 260 2.37 -6.15 3.89
N PHE A 261 1.11 -6.11 3.41
CA PHE A 261 0.80 -5.59 2.09
C PHE A 261 1.24 -4.13 1.90
N LYS A 262 0.97 -3.25 2.89
CA LYS A 262 1.32 -1.83 2.81
C LYS A 262 2.83 -1.62 2.83
N MET A 263 3.55 -2.32 3.71
CA MET A 263 5.01 -2.24 3.80
C MET A 263 5.68 -2.72 2.51
N GLU A 264 5.24 -3.85 1.94
CA GLU A 264 5.76 -4.36 0.67
C GLU A 264 5.45 -3.41 -0.50
N ALA A 265 4.27 -2.79 -0.49
CA ALA A 265 3.89 -1.77 -1.46
C ALA A 265 4.74 -0.50 -1.34
N GLU A 266 5.29 -0.18 -0.17
CA GLU A 266 6.27 0.91 -0.02
C GLU A 266 7.70 0.49 -0.37
N GLY A 267 7.92 -0.79 -0.69
CA GLY A 267 9.20 -1.33 -1.14
C GLY A 267 10.04 -1.99 -0.05
N TYR A 268 9.52 -2.11 1.17
CA TYR A 268 10.17 -2.90 2.22
C TYR A 268 10.16 -4.39 1.85
N VAL A 269 11.20 -5.08 2.29
CA VAL A 269 11.25 -6.55 2.27
C VAL A 269 10.85 -7.05 3.65
N CYS A 270 9.72 -7.74 3.74
CA CYS A 270 9.18 -8.27 4.99
C CYS A 270 9.44 -9.78 5.11
N LYS A 271 9.78 -10.25 6.31
CA LYS A 271 10.03 -11.67 6.62
C LYS A 271 9.38 -12.05 7.94
#